data_AF-A0A7K1SKF6-F1
#
_entry.id   AF-A0A7K1SKF6-F1
#
_cell.length_a   1.000
_cell.length_b   1.000
_cell.length_c   1.000
_cell.angle_alpha   90.00
_cell.angle_beta   90.00
_cell.angle_gamma   90.00
#
_symmetry.space_group_name_H-M   'P 1'
#
loop_
_entity.id
_entity.type
_entity.pdbx_description
1 polymer ?
#
loop_
_entity_poly.entity_id
_entity_poly.type
_entity_poly.pdbx_seq_one_letter_code
_entity_poly.pdbx_strand_id
1 'polypeptide(L)'
;MEMHVLPWIKDDVAIEIIGKMIADQNRLLINVLDAFESVGFDEDSPEVQANADYQYHNQRIMLLQDEISQIYRRENTPELLEKVNTQYAPYIKGRLKTLKSFI
;
A
#
# COMPACT_ATOMS: atom_id res chain seq x y z
N MET A 1 -12.65 19.41 22.23
CA MET A 1 -13.64 18.75 21.37
C MET A 1 -13.23 17.30 21.28
N GLU A 2 -13.82 16.44 22.11
CA GLU A 2 -13.55 15.00 22.05
C GLU A 2 -14.22 14.44 20.80
N MET A 3 -13.39 14.01 19.86
CA MET A 3 -13.85 13.28 18.69
C MET A 3 -14.26 11.89 19.17
N HIS A 4 -15.57 11.71 19.40
CA HIS A 4 -16.16 10.38 19.63
C HIS A 4 -16.04 9.58 18.33
N VAL A 5 -14.92 8.89 18.19
CA VAL A 5 -14.73 7.97 17.10
C VAL A 5 -15.25 6.62 17.54
N LEU A 6 -16.24 6.11 16.81
CA LEU A 6 -16.73 4.75 17.02
C LEU A 6 -15.51 3.80 16.96
N PRO A 7 -15.26 2.98 18.00
CA PRO A 7 -13.97 2.32 18.19
C PRO A 7 -13.51 1.42 17.03
N TRP A 8 -14.45 0.99 16.19
CA TRP A 8 -14.22 0.11 15.03
C TRP A 8 -14.12 0.85 13.70
N ILE A 9 -14.79 2.00 13.56
CA ILE A 9 -14.77 2.79 12.30
C ILE A 9 -13.38 3.37 12.01
N LYS A 10 -12.53 3.51 13.04
CA LYS A 10 -11.12 3.92 12.89
C LYS A 10 -10.28 2.90 12.13
N ASP A 11 -10.52 1.62 12.40
CA ASP A 11 -9.76 0.52 11.83
C ASP A 11 -10.12 0.34 10.37
N ASP A 12 -11.42 0.39 10.04
CA ASP A 12 -11.92 0.28 8.66
C ASP A 12 -11.31 1.36 7.75
N VAL A 13 -11.27 2.61 8.23
CA VAL A 13 -10.64 3.72 7.49
C VAL A 13 -9.14 3.48 7.32
N ALA A 14 -8.46 2.96 8.34
CA ALA A 14 -7.04 2.65 8.26
C ALA A 14 -6.76 1.52 7.25
N ILE A 15 -7.55 0.46 7.29
CA ILE A 15 -7.51 -0.65 6.33
C ILE A 15 -7.75 -0.12 4.92
N GLU A 16 -8.71 0.78 4.71
CA GLU A 16 -8.97 1.36 3.38
C GLU A 16 -7.76 2.16 2.88
N ILE A 17 -7.15 2.98 3.74
CA ILE A 17 -5.95 3.76 3.37
C ILE A 17 -4.79 2.83 3.01
N ILE A 18 -4.52 1.82 3.82
CA ILE A 18 -3.46 0.83 3.55
C ILE A 18 -3.78 0.06 2.26
N GLY A 19 -5.04 -0.30 2.04
CA GLY A 19 -5.51 -0.94 0.80
C GLY A 19 -5.24 -0.07 -0.44
N LYS A 20 -5.41 1.25 -0.35
CA LYS A 20 -5.03 2.16 -1.44
C LYS A 20 -3.52 2.22 -1.65
N MET A 21 -2.71 2.09 -0.60
CA MET A 21 -1.25 1.97 -0.73
C MET A 21 -0.87 0.68 -1.46
N ILE A 22 -1.48 -0.45 -1.09
CA ILE A 22 -1.28 -1.75 -1.77
C ILE A 22 -1.64 -1.64 -3.24
N ALA A 23 -2.79 -1.05 -3.57
CA ALA A 23 -3.21 -0.88 -4.95
C ALA A 23 -2.21 -0.05 -5.78
N ASP A 24 -1.56 0.95 -5.18
CA ASP A 24 -0.51 1.70 -5.86
C ASP A 24 0.75 0.88 -6.09
N GLN A 25 1.18 0.11 -5.08
CA GLN A 25 2.34 -0.77 -5.22
C GLN A 25 2.08 -1.85 -6.28
N ASN A 26 0.88 -2.46 -6.30
CA ASN A 26 0.48 -3.41 -7.34
C ASN A 26 0.53 -2.78 -8.73
N ARG A 27 0.06 -1.53 -8.90
CA ARG A 27 0.15 -0.83 -10.18
C ARG A 27 1.60 -0.65 -10.63
N LEU A 28 2.51 -0.31 -9.71
CA LEU A 28 3.93 -0.16 -10.03
C LEU A 28 4.58 -1.51 -10.35
N LEU A 29 4.24 -2.55 -9.59
CA LEU A 29 4.70 -3.91 -9.83
C LEU A 29 4.27 -4.43 -11.21
N ILE A 30 3.01 -4.20 -11.61
CA ILE A 30 2.51 -4.55 -12.95
C ILE A 30 3.33 -3.85 -14.03
N ASN A 31 3.65 -2.56 -13.89
CA ASN A 31 4.48 -1.86 -14.88
C ASN A 31 5.88 -2.49 -15.01
N VAL A 32 6.45 -3.02 -13.92
CA VAL A 32 7.73 -3.75 -13.95
C VAL A 32 7.56 -5.07 -14.70
N LEU A 33 6.50 -5.83 -14.37
CA LEU A 33 6.20 -7.12 -15.01
C LEU A 33 5.93 -6.96 -16.51
N ASP A 34 5.15 -5.97 -16.93
CA ASP A 34 4.87 -5.67 -18.34
C ASP A 34 6.16 -5.41 -19.14
N ALA A 35 7.14 -4.73 -18.52
CA ALA A 35 8.43 -4.48 -19.15
C ALA A 35 9.23 -5.77 -19.37
N PHE A 36 9.17 -6.72 -18.43
CA PHE A 36 9.80 -8.03 -18.56
C PHE A 36 9.08 -8.97 -19.54
N GLU A 37 7.75 -8.97 -19.51
CA GLU A 37 6.93 -9.75 -20.46
C GLU A 37 7.22 -9.32 -21.90
N SER A 38 7.43 -8.01 -22.13
CA SER A 38 7.76 -7.47 -23.46
C SER A 38 9.05 -8.02 -24.08
N VAL A 39 9.95 -8.57 -23.25
CA VAL A 39 11.20 -9.20 -23.69
C VAL A 39 11.21 -10.72 -23.45
N GLY A 40 10.06 -11.30 -23.09
CA GLY A 40 9.84 -12.74 -23.02
C GLY A 40 10.16 -13.42 -21.69
N PHE A 41 10.29 -12.65 -20.60
CA PHE A 41 10.40 -13.22 -19.25
C PHE A 41 9.02 -13.28 -18.57
N ASP A 42 8.76 -14.36 -17.85
CA ASP A 42 7.60 -14.50 -16.97
C ASP A 42 7.95 -14.08 -15.53
N GLU A 43 6.94 -13.96 -14.66
CA GLU A 43 7.14 -13.53 -13.27
C GLU A 43 8.11 -14.43 -12.50
N ASP A 44 8.08 -15.75 -12.75
CA ASP A 44 8.93 -16.73 -12.07
C ASP A 44 10.38 -16.76 -12.59
N SER A 45 10.69 -16.03 -13.67
CA SER A 45 12.01 -15.97 -14.27
C SER A 45 13.05 -15.41 -13.29
N PRO A 46 14.27 -15.99 -13.21
CA PRO A 46 15.33 -15.50 -12.33
C PRO A 46 15.65 -14.01 -12.51
N GLU A 47 15.52 -13.50 -13.73
CA GLU A 47 15.72 -12.09 -14.10
C GLU A 47 14.71 -11.17 -13.41
N VAL A 48 13.44 -11.58 -13.36
CA VAL A 48 12.36 -10.84 -12.69
C VAL A 48 12.55 -10.93 -11.18
N GLN A 49 12.81 -12.14 -10.66
CA GLN A 49 13.01 -12.35 -9.23
C GLN A 49 14.25 -11.64 -8.68
N ALA A 50 15.29 -11.42 -9.51
CA ALA A 50 16.48 -10.65 -9.16
C ALA A 50 16.32 -9.13 -9.37
N ASN A 51 15.23 -8.68 -9.99
CA ASN A 51 15.01 -7.26 -10.24
C ASN A 51 14.71 -6.50 -8.93
N ALA A 52 15.44 -5.41 -8.69
CA ALA A 52 15.33 -4.64 -7.46
C ALA A 52 13.97 -3.96 -7.28
N ASP A 53 13.36 -3.46 -8.37
CA ASP A 53 12.06 -2.78 -8.31
C ASP A 53 10.93 -3.79 -8.05
N TYR A 54 10.99 -4.96 -8.70
CA TYR A 54 10.09 -6.08 -8.43
C TYR A 54 10.16 -6.50 -6.95
N GLN A 55 11.36 -6.76 -6.45
CA GLN A 55 11.58 -7.13 -5.05
C GLN A 55 11.06 -6.05 -4.11
N TYR A 56 11.36 -4.78 -4.39
CA TYR A 56 10.93 -3.66 -3.57
C TYR A 56 9.41 -3.56 -3.48
N HIS A 57 8.71 -3.51 -4.63
CA HIS A 57 7.25 -3.38 -4.63
C HIS A 57 6.57 -4.58 -4.00
N ASN A 58 7.05 -5.80 -4.27
CA ASN A 58 6.53 -7.02 -3.67
C ASN A 58 6.71 -7.03 -2.13
N GLN A 59 7.90 -6.71 -1.63
CA GLN A 59 8.16 -6.58 -0.19
C GLN A 59 7.26 -5.52 0.46
N ARG A 60 7.05 -4.38 -0.20
CA ARG A 60 6.15 -3.32 0.29
C ARG A 60 4.71 -3.80 0.37
N ILE A 61 4.23 -4.56 -0.60
CA ILE A 61 2.88 -5.16 -0.57
C ILE A 61 2.74 -6.11 0.61
N MET A 62 3.70 -7.02 0.81
CA MET A 62 3.70 -7.96 1.93
C MET A 62 3.67 -7.24 3.28
N LEU A 63 4.48 -6.19 3.46
CA LEU A 63 4.49 -5.39 4.68
C LEU A 63 3.13 -4.72 4.94
N LEU A 64 2.50 -4.15 3.92
CA LEU A 64 1.19 -3.50 4.06
C LEU A 64 0.06 -4.50 4.36
N GLN A 65 0.13 -5.71 3.78
CA GLN A 65 -0.81 -6.80 4.09
C GLN A 65 -0.67 -7.29 5.53
N ASP A 66 0.56 -7.35 6.04
CA ASP A 66 0.82 -7.68 7.44
C ASP A 66 0.26 -6.60 8.38
N GLU A 67 0.41 -5.31 8.06
CA GLU A 67 -0.20 -4.22 8.82
C GLU A 67 -1.72 -4.32 8.89
N ILE A 68 -2.40 -4.67 7.79
CA ILE A 68 -3.85 -4.96 7.79
C ILE A 68 -4.17 -6.15 8.70
N SER A 69 -3.37 -7.22 8.64
CA SER A 69 -3.55 -8.42 9.45
C SER A 69 -3.42 -8.12 10.95
N GLN A 70 -2.43 -7.29 11.33
CA GLN A 70 -2.24 -6.83 12.70
C GLN A 70 -3.44 -6.00 13.19
N ILE A 71 -3.99 -5.11 12.35
CA ILE A 71 -5.22 -4.37 12.69
C ILE A 71 -6.39 -5.34 12.97
N TYR A 72 -6.62 -6.34 12.11
CA TYR A 72 -7.66 -7.34 12.33
C TYR A 72 -7.45 -8.16 13.62
N ARG A 73 -6.20 -8.47 13.96
CA ARG A 73 -5.84 -9.20 15.19
C ARG A 73 -5.77 -8.33 16.44
N ARG A 74 -5.99 -7.02 16.33
CA ARG A 74 -5.84 -6.04 17.42
C ARG A 74 -4.41 -5.95 17.96
N GLU A 75 -3.43 -6.24 17.12
CA GLU A 75 -2.00 -6.16 17.42
C GLU A 75 -1.48 -4.78 17.00
N ASN A 76 -0.70 -4.11 17.87
CA ASN A 76 -0.05 -2.82 17.62
C ASN A 76 -0.97 -1.75 17.00
N THR A 77 -2.28 -1.82 17.31
CA THR A 77 -3.30 -1.00 16.65
C THR A 77 -3.07 0.50 16.87
N PRO A 78 -2.73 0.99 18.08
CA PRO A 78 -2.44 2.42 18.28
C PRO A 78 -1.31 2.95 17.38
N GLU A 79 -0.20 2.22 17.29
CA GLU A 79 0.98 2.58 16.50
C GLU A 79 0.67 2.57 15.00
N LEU A 80 -0.07 1.56 14.53
CA LEU A 80 -0.48 1.46 13.13
C LEU A 80 -1.44 2.58 12.74
N LEU A 81 -2.40 2.92 13.61
CA LEU A 81 -3.31 4.04 13.37
C LEU A 81 -2.55 5.39 13.34
N GLU A 82 -1.53 5.58 14.19
CA GLU A 82 -0.68 6.77 14.13
C GLU A 82 0.11 6.84 12.80
N LYS A 83 0.71 5.72 12.39
CA LYS A 83 1.44 5.62 11.12
C LYS A 83 0.55 5.94 9.92
N VAL A 84 -0.66 5.38 9.89
CA VAL A 84 -1.66 5.66 8.85
C VAL A 84 -2.00 7.15 8.80
N ASN A 85 -2.26 7.76 9.95
CA ASN A 85 -2.64 9.17 10.03
C ASN A 85 -1.52 10.13 9.62
N THR A 86 -0.27 9.81 9.98
CA THR A 86 0.87 10.71 9.80
C THR A 86 1.60 10.49 8.48
N GLN A 87 1.56 9.29 7.91
CA GLN A 87 2.34 8.94 6.72
C GLN A 87 1.45 8.59 5.52
N TYR A 88 0.54 7.63 5.66
CA TYR A 88 -0.19 7.08 4.51
C TYR A 88 -1.34 7.98 4.05
N ALA A 89 -2.15 8.50 4.98
CA ALA A 89 -3.27 9.38 4.64
C ALA A 89 -2.80 10.67 3.94
N PRO A 90 -1.74 11.37 4.40
CA PRO A 90 -1.20 12.52 3.68
C PRO A 90 -0.70 12.18 2.28
N TYR A 91 -0.01 11.04 2.12
CA TYR A 91 0.46 10.56 0.82
C TYR A 91 -0.69 10.36 -0.17
N ILE A 92 -1.72 9.60 0.22
CA ILE A 92 -2.90 9.34 -0.62
C ILE A 92 -3.61 10.65 -0.97
N LYS A 93 -3.79 11.55 0.02
CA LYS A 93 -4.41 12.86 -0.19
C LYS A 93 -3.60 13.72 -1.17
N GLY A 94 -2.28 13.73 -1.05
CA GLY A 94 -1.37 14.41 -1.97
C GLY A 94 -1.53 13.90 -3.40
N ARG A 95 -1.52 12.58 -3.59
CA ARG A 95 -1.68 11.95 -4.91
C ARG A 95 -3.02 12.30 -5.58
N LEU A 96 -4.11 12.28 -4.82
CA LEU A 96 -5.43 12.64 -5.33
C LEU A 96 -5.53 14.11 -5.73
N LYS A 97 -4.85 15.02 -5.02
CA LYS A 97 -4.77 16.43 -5.43
C LYS A 97 -4.02 16.59 -6.75
N THR A 98 -2.88 15.91 -6.89
CA THR A 98 -2.08 15.92 -8.11
C THR A 98 -2.89 15.40 -9.31
N LEU A 99 -3.65 14.32 -9.16
CA LEU A 99 -4.51 13.81 -10.23
C LEU A 99 -5.62 14.81 -10.63
N LYS A 100 -6.21 15.52 -9.66
CA LYS A 100 -7.23 16.54 -9.93
C LYS A 100 -6.68 17.79 -10.64
N SER A 101 -5.40 18.10 -10.51
CA SER A 101 -4.78 19.23 -11.23
C SER A 101 -4.42 18.94 -12.68
N PHE A 102 -4.47 17.67 -13.11
CA PHE A 102 -4.22 17.25 -14.49
C PHE A 102 -5.51 17.13 -15.34
N ILE A 103 -6.68 17.42 -14.75
CA ILE A 103 -8.00 17.44 -15.40
C ILE A 103 -8.45 18.90 -15.49
#